data_AF-A0A1H4ME42-F1
#
_entry.id   AF-A0A1H4ME42-F1
#
_cell.length_a   1.000
_cell.length_b   1.000
_cell.length_c   1.000
_cell.angle_alpha   90.00
_cell.angle_beta   90.00
_cell.angle_gamma   90.00
#
_symmetry.space_group_name_H-M   'P 1'
#
loop_
_entity.id
_entity.type
_entity.pdbx_description
1 polymer ?
#
loop_
_entity_poly.entity_id
_entity_poly.type
_entity_poly.pdbx_seq_one_letter_code
_entity_poly.pdbx_strand_id
1 'polypeptide(L)' 'MADGDARLRAMLNDASRPDAVRDAALAAEQAYKPHQWTPEQEAELVERVHGTEREWIDRMIAEQNERQRRS' A
#
# COMPACT_ATOMS: atom_id res chain seq x y z
N MET A 1 39.98 -16.81 18.88
CA MET A 1 39.30 -16.51 17.60
C MET A 1 38.06 -15.63 17.84
N ALA A 2 38.19 -14.51 18.55
CA ALA A 2 37.07 -13.62 18.92
C ALA A 2 37.06 -12.29 18.11
N ASP A 3 38.16 -11.94 17.46
CA ASP A 3 38.31 -10.65 16.76
C ASP A 3 37.52 -10.56 15.45
N GLY A 4 37.23 -11.70 14.81
CA GLY A 4 36.52 -11.74 13.53
C GLY A 4 35.07 -11.27 13.63
N ASP A 5 34.35 -11.73 14.67
CA ASP A 5 32.93 -11.42 14.89
C ASP A 5 32.72 -9.97 15.37
N ALA A 6 33.60 -9.48 16.25
CA ALA A 6 33.58 -8.09 16.71
C ALA A 6 33.88 -7.11 15.57
N ARG A 7 34.84 -7.44 14.69
CA ARG A 7 35.17 -6.64 13.51
C ARG A 7 34.02 -6.64 12.48
N LEU A 8 33.36 -7.78 12.28
CA LEU A 8 32.18 -7.89 11.42
C LEU A 8 31.01 -7.04 11.94
N ARG A 9 30.72 -7.12 13.25
CA ARG A 9 29.70 -6.29 13.89
C ARG A 9 30.00 -4.80 13.83
N ALA A 10 31.26 -4.41 14.02
CA ALA A 10 31.68 -3.02 13.88
C ALA A 10 31.51 -2.50 12.44
N MET A 11 31.82 -3.32 11.43
CA MET A 11 31.64 -2.96 10.03
C MET A 11 30.17 -2.83 9.61
N LEU A 12 29.27 -3.65 10.17
CA LEU A 12 27.83 -3.58 9.89
C LEU A 12 27.14 -2.39 10.58
N ASN A 13 27.64 -1.98 11.74
CA ASN A 13 27.11 -0.85 12.51
C ASN A 13 27.76 0.51 12.16
N ASP A 14 28.76 0.52 11.28
CA ASP A 14 29.40 1.75 10.83
C ASP A 14 28.51 2.51 9.84
N ALA A 15 27.75 3.48 10.36
CA ALA A 15 26.84 4.32 9.59
C ALA A 15 27.55 5.35 8.68
N SER A 16 28.89 5.43 8.70
CA SER A 16 29.66 6.32 7.85
C SER A 16 30.00 5.74 6.47
N ARG A 17 29.75 4.44 6.25
CA ARG A 17 29.96 3.79 4.96
C ARG A 17 28.69 3.84 4.11
N PRO A 18 28.77 4.27 2.84
CA PRO A 18 27.65 4.15 1.92
C PRO A 18 27.36 2.66 1.71
N ASP A 19 26.30 2.20 2.37
CA ASP A 19 25.77 0.86 2.23
C ASP A 19 24.67 0.93 1.17
N ALA A 20 25.00 0.55 -0.05
CA ALA A 20 24.07 0.57 -1.18
C ALA A 20 22.78 -0.22 -0.89
N VAL A 21 22.82 -1.21 0.01
CA VAL A 21 21.64 -1.96 0.45
C VAL A 21 20.79 -1.12 1.41
N ARG A 22 21.41 -0.38 2.33
CA ARG A 22 20.71 0.59 3.20
C ARG A 22 20.09 1.72 2.39
N ASP A 23 20.81 2.27 1.44
CA ASP A 23 20.32 3.35 0.57
C ASP A 23 19.16 2.86 -0.32
N ALA A 24 19.26 1.65 -0.87
CA ALA A 24 18.17 1.01 -1.61
C ALA A 24 16.95 0.73 -0.72
N ALA A 25 17.16 0.30 0.52
CA ALA A 25 16.08 0.08 1.49
C ALA A 25 15.37 1.39 1.88
N LEU A 26 16.12 2.47 2.12
CA LEU A 26 15.57 3.79 2.42
C LEU A 26 14.81 4.38 1.21
N ALA A 27 15.33 4.19 0.00
CA ALA A 27 14.64 4.61 -1.22
C ALA A 27 13.33 3.84 -1.43
N ALA A 28 13.33 2.53 -1.19
CA ALA A 28 12.13 1.71 -1.24
C ALA A 28 11.11 2.14 -0.17
N GLU A 29 11.55 2.44 1.05
CA GLU A 29 10.68 2.90 2.14
C GLU A 29 9.97 4.21 1.79
N GLN A 30 10.65 5.15 1.12
CA GLN A 30 10.01 6.37 0.64
C GLN A 30 9.00 6.12 -0.49
N ALA A 31 9.30 5.18 -1.40
CA ALA A 31 8.42 4.84 -2.51
C ALA A 31 7.13 4.11 -2.05
N TYR A 32 7.23 3.31 -0.99
CA TYR A 32 6.11 2.54 -0.42
C TYR A 32 5.54 3.15 0.86
N LYS A 33 5.88 4.41 1.16
CA LYS A 33 5.36 5.06 2.36
C LYS A 33 3.84 5.10 2.28
N PRO A 34 3.12 4.54 3.26
CA PRO A 34 1.66 4.57 3.28
C PRO A 34 1.22 6.04 3.18
N HIS A 35 0.35 6.33 2.22
CA HIS A 35 -0.26 7.65 2.17
C HIS A 35 -1.02 7.85 3.49
N GLN A 36 -0.72 8.91 4.21
CA GLN A 36 -1.45 9.28 5.43
C GLN A 36 -2.62 10.15 5.02
N TRP A 37 -3.82 9.58 5.04
CA TRP A 37 -5.03 10.28 4.65
C TRP A 37 -5.56 11.02 5.86
N THR A 38 -6.12 12.21 5.64
CA THR A 38 -6.93 12.82 6.68
C THR A 38 -8.26 12.08 6.80
N PRO A 39 -8.93 12.14 7.97
CA PRO A 39 -10.26 11.52 8.14
C PRO A 39 -11.27 11.95 7.07
N GLU A 40 -11.19 13.19 6.59
CA GLU A 40 -12.06 13.73 5.53
C GLU A 40 -11.75 13.10 4.17
N GLN A 41 -10.47 12.93 3.84
CA GLN A 41 -10.04 12.28 2.59
C GLN A 41 -10.41 10.79 2.59
N GLU A 42 -10.32 10.13 3.73
CA GLU A 42 -10.79 8.76 3.92
C GLU A 42 -12.29 8.66 3.73
N ALA A 43 -13.08 9.54 4.34
CA ALA A 43 -14.52 9.58 4.17
C ALA A 43 -14.93 9.78 2.69
N GLU A 44 -14.29 10.72 1.98
CA GLU A 44 -14.57 10.98 0.56
C GLU A 44 -14.28 9.75 -0.32
N LEU A 45 -13.18 9.05 -0.04
CA LEU A 45 -12.82 7.85 -0.81
C LEU A 45 -13.72 6.66 -0.48
N VAL A 46 -14.08 6.48 0.78
CA VAL A 46 -15.06 5.47 1.22
C VAL A 46 -16.40 5.72 0.53
N GLU A 47 -16.87 6.97 0.50
CA GLU A 47 -18.10 7.36 -0.21
C GLU A 47 -17.99 7.08 -1.71
N ARG A 48 -16.87 7.45 -2.35
CA ARG A 48 -16.67 7.22 -3.78
C ARG A 48 -16.63 5.74 -4.14
N VAL A 49 -15.94 4.91 -3.34
CA VAL A 49 -15.81 3.46 -3.58
C VAL A 49 -17.15 2.75 -3.33
N HIS A 50 -17.77 2.97 -2.17
CA HIS A 50 -19.01 2.27 -1.86
C HIS A 50 -20.23 2.84 -2.58
N GLY A 51 -20.22 4.14 -2.91
CA GLY A 51 -21.23 4.74 -3.78
C GLY A 51 -21.23 4.11 -5.17
N THR A 52 -20.04 3.93 -5.76
CA THR A 52 -19.91 3.29 -7.09
C THR A 52 -20.25 1.79 -7.07
N GLU A 53 -19.92 1.07 -5.98
CA GLU A 53 -20.35 -0.33 -5.81
C GLU A 53 -21.88 -0.46 -5.74
N ARG A 54 -22.54 0.43 -4.99
CA ARG A 54 -24.00 0.42 -4.86
C ARG A 54 -24.70 0.68 -6.19
N GLU A 55 -24.25 1.70 -6.92
CA GLU A 55 -24.79 2.03 -8.24
C GLU A 55 -24.61 0.87 -9.24
N TRP A 56 -23.47 0.17 -9.17
CA TRP A 56 -23.20 -0.98 -10.02
C TRP A 56 -24.12 -2.17 -9.70
N ILE A 57 -24.34 -2.46 -8.41
CA ILE A 57 -25.27 -3.51 -7.97
C ILE A 57 -26.70 -3.19 -8.42
N ASP A 58 -27.16 -1.95 -8.22
CA ASP A 58 -28.51 -1.53 -8.62
C ASP A 58 -28.71 -1.68 -10.14
N ARG A 59 -27.69 -1.35 -10.94
CA ARG A 59 -27.71 -1.55 -12.40
C ARG A 59 -27.82 -3.03 -12.77
N MET A 60 -27.05 -3.92 -12.14
CA MET A 60 -27.14 -5.36 -12.40
C MET A 60 -28.52 -5.93 -12.06
N ILE A 61 -29.11 -5.50 -10.94
CA ILE A 61 -30.46 -5.93 -10.53
C ILE A 61 -31.48 -5.49 -11.59
N ALA A 62 -31.39 -4.24 -12.06
CA ALA A 62 -32.27 -3.72 -13.10
C ALA A 62 -32.14 -4.52 -14.41
N GLU A 63 -30.92 -4.80 -14.86
CA GLU A 63 -30.66 -5.60 -16.06
C GLU A 63 -31.19 -7.03 -15.96
N GLN A 64 -31.06 -7.67 -14.79
CA GLN A 64 -31.59 -9.02 -14.56
C GLN A 64 -33.11 -9.05 -14.60
N ASN A 65 -33.77 -8.09 -13.94
CA ASN A 65 -35.23 -7.97 -13.96
C ASN A 65 -35.76 -7.74 -15.39
N GLU A 66 -35.05 -6.93 -16.19
CA GLU A 66 -35.41 -6.69 -17.59
C GLU A 66 -35.26 -7.97 -18.43
N ARG A 67 -34.21 -8.76 -18.22
CA ARG A 67 -34.04 -10.07 -18.88
C ARG A 67 -35.16 -11.05 -18.52
N GLN A 68 -35.56 -11.10 -17.25
CA GLN A 68 -36.65 -11.97 -16.80
C GLN A 68 -38.01 -11.58 -17.41
N ARG A 69 -38.28 -10.29 -17.61
CA ARG A 69 -39.53 -9.82 -18.25
C ARG A 69 -39.61 -10.11 -19.75
N ARG A 70 -38.45 -10.30 -20.40
CA ARG A 70 -38.34 -10.54 -21.85
C ARG A 70 -38.28 -12.02 -22.21
N SER A 71 -38.14 -12.90 -21.21
CA SER A 71 -38.21 -14.37 -21.34
C SER A 71 -39.62 -14.88 -21.04
#